data_AF-A0A7J4NXV3-F1
#
_entry.id   AF-A0A7J4NXV3-F1
#
_cell.length_a   1.000
_cell.length_b   1.000
_cell.length_c   1.000
_cell.angle_alpha   90.00
_cell.angle_beta   90.00
_cell.angle_gamma   90.00
#
_symmetry.space_group_name_H-M   'P 1'
#
loop_
_entity.id
_entity.type
_entity.pdbx_description
1 polymer ?
#
loop_
_entity_poly.entity_id
_entity_poly.type
_entity_poly.pdbx_seq_one_letter_code
_entity_poly.pdbx_strand_id
1 'polypeptide(L)'
;MAIISARKRLESIESDVLPSMFAGIIIKDEKWLNKTLEKTLPNLEKKALELALECKAEGECSENELLCDETRIRELFKETRSKLENEFMVRIRTS
;
A
#
# COMPACT_ATOMS: atom_id res chain seq x y z
N MET A 1 8.31 -8.18 -24.18
CA MET A 1 8.04 -7.21 -23.09
C MET A 1 6.65 -7.56 -22.57
N ALA A 2 6.54 -8.25 -21.44
CA ALA A 2 5.22 -8.63 -20.92
C ALA A 2 4.50 -7.35 -20.48
N ILE A 3 3.35 -7.05 -21.08
CA ILE A 3 2.46 -6.00 -20.57
C ILE A 3 2.04 -6.51 -19.19
N ILE A 4 2.57 -5.89 -18.13
CA ILE A 4 2.18 -6.23 -16.76
C ILE A 4 0.77 -5.67 -16.59
N SER A 5 -0.19 -6.58 -16.44
CA SER A 5 -1.59 -6.26 -16.22
C SER A 5 -1.79 -5.33 -15.02
N ALA A 6 -2.85 -4.54 -15.06
CA ALA A 6 -3.27 -3.69 -13.93
C ALA A 6 -3.39 -4.52 -12.65
N ARG A 7 -3.95 -5.73 -12.78
CA ARG A 7 -4.09 -6.70 -11.68
C ARG A 7 -2.76 -7.07 -11.04
N LYS A 8 -1.75 -7.44 -11.85
CA LYS A 8 -0.42 -7.81 -11.33
C LYS A 8 0.27 -6.64 -10.64
N ARG A 9 0.04 -5.41 -11.10
CA ARG A 9 0.58 -4.20 -10.45
C ARG A 9 -0.08 -3.98 -9.09
N LEU A 10 -1.38 -4.22 -8.99
CA LEU A 10 -2.13 -4.12 -7.75
C LEU A 10 -1.70 -5.21 -6.74
N GLU A 11 -1.55 -6.45 -7.19
CA GLU A 11 -1.04 -7.57 -6.37
C GLU A 11 0.37 -7.29 -5.84
N SER A 12 1.25 -6.72 -6.66
CA SER A 12 2.60 -6.33 -6.25
C SER A 12 2.60 -5.23 -5.19
N ILE A 13 1.65 -4.28 -5.26
CA ILE A 13 1.51 -3.26 -4.20
C ILE A 13 1.19 -3.93 -2.87
N GLU A 14 0.20 -4.83 -2.82
CA GLU A 14 -0.21 -5.49 -1.58
C GLU A 14 0.85 -6.47 -1.04
N SER A 15 1.48 -7.25 -1.92
CA SER A 15 2.31 -8.40 -1.53
C SER A 15 3.80 -8.06 -1.36
N ASP A 16 4.27 -6.95 -1.95
CA ASP A 16 5.69 -6.61 -1.97
C ASP A 16 5.92 -5.17 -1.46
N VAL A 17 5.25 -4.19 -2.07
CA VAL A 17 5.48 -2.78 -1.73
C VAL A 17 5.08 -2.47 -0.28
N LEU A 18 3.85 -2.81 0.14
CA LEU A 18 3.41 -2.54 1.51
C LEU A 18 4.28 -3.27 2.56
N PRO A 19 4.56 -4.58 2.46
CA PRO A 19 5.49 -5.27 3.36
C PRO A 19 6.88 -4.64 3.43
N SER A 20 7.45 -4.21 2.30
CA SER A 20 8.79 -3.60 2.25
C SER A 20 8.90 -2.29 3.05
N MET A 21 7.78 -1.57 3.25
CA MET A 21 7.77 -0.36 4.06
C MET A 21 8.03 -0.66 5.54
N PHE A 22 7.54 -1.79 6.05
CA PHE A 22 7.79 -2.19 7.44
C PHE A 22 9.27 -2.55 7.67
N ALA A 23 9.94 -3.14 6.68
CA ALA A 23 11.39 -3.31 6.71
C ALA A 23 12.13 -1.94 6.68
N GLY A 24 11.56 -0.94 6.01
CA GLY A 24 12.05 0.44 6.01
C GLY A 24 12.07 1.09 7.40
N ILE A 25 11.04 0.85 8.22
CA ILE A 25 11.01 1.30 9.63
C ILE A 25 12.18 0.74 10.41
N ILE A 26 12.62 -0.48 10.08
CA ILE A 26 13.71 -1.13 10.81
C ILE A 26 15.03 -0.37 10.67
N ILE A 27 15.23 0.29 9.54
CA ILE A 27 16.53 0.82 9.10
C ILE A 27 16.56 2.36 9.08
N LYS A 28 15.40 3.03 8.97
CA LYS A 28 15.31 4.46 8.62
C LYS A 28 14.75 5.33 9.76
N ASP A 29 15.11 6.61 9.71
CA ASP A 29 14.82 7.65 10.72
C ASP A 29 13.43 8.29 10.56
N GLU A 30 13.03 9.11 11.54
CA GLU A 30 11.73 9.81 11.61
C GLU A 30 11.37 10.58 10.32
N LYS A 31 12.36 11.20 9.65
CA LYS A 31 12.10 11.95 8.41
C LYS A 31 11.60 11.05 7.30
N TRP A 32 12.11 9.82 7.25
CA TRP A 32 11.62 8.83 6.29
C TRP A 32 10.20 8.41 6.60
N LEU A 33 9.85 8.22 7.88
CA LEU A 33 8.49 7.87 8.29
C LEU A 33 7.51 8.99 7.90
N ASN A 34 7.78 10.24 8.29
CA ASN A 34 6.90 11.37 7.97
C ASN A 34 6.69 11.50 6.45
N LYS A 35 7.77 11.41 5.67
CA LYS A 35 7.67 11.41 4.20
C LYS A 35 6.83 10.25 3.67
N THR A 36 6.96 9.07 4.26
CA THR A 36 6.21 7.89 3.85
C THR A 36 4.72 8.04 4.17
N LEU A 37 4.37 8.50 5.36
CA LEU A 37 2.98 8.68 5.81
C LEU A 37 2.27 9.81 5.06
N GLU A 38 2.96 10.92 4.80
CA GLU A 38 2.34 12.12 4.22
C GLU A 38 2.35 12.13 2.69
N LYS A 39 3.27 11.41 2.05
CA LYS A 39 3.43 11.43 0.59
C LYS A 39 3.37 10.06 -0.05
N THR A 40 4.21 9.13 0.39
CA THR A 40 4.38 7.85 -0.31
C THR A 40 3.12 6.98 -0.20
N LEU A 41 2.59 6.83 1.01
CA LEU A 41 1.45 5.97 1.28
C LEU A 41 0.16 6.50 0.64
N PRO A 42 -0.20 7.81 0.73
CA PRO A 42 -1.35 8.36 0.01
C PRO A 42 -1.24 8.28 -1.52
N ASN A 43 -0.03 8.49 -2.07
CA ASN A 43 0.18 8.34 -3.51
C ASN A 43 0.01 6.89 -3.98
N LEU A 44 0.44 5.93 -3.18
CA LEU A 44 0.25 4.51 -3.47
C LEU A 44 -1.21 4.09 -3.32
N GLU A 45 -1.92 4.62 -2.34
CA GLU A 45 -3.36 4.39 -2.19
C GLU A 45 -4.10 4.88 -3.43
N LYS A 46 -3.86 6.12 -3.86
CA LYS A 46 -4.45 6.67 -5.09
C LYS A 46 -4.15 5.77 -6.29
N LYS A 47 -2.90 5.33 -6.43
CA LYS A 47 -2.50 4.46 -7.54
C LYS A 47 -3.14 3.08 -7.48
N ALA A 48 -3.31 2.50 -6.29
CA ALA A 48 -3.99 1.22 -6.10
C ALA A 48 -5.47 1.33 -6.48
N LEU A 49 -6.12 2.44 -6.11
CA LEU A 49 -7.50 2.73 -6.51
C LEU A 49 -7.63 2.92 -8.03
N GLU A 50 -6.71 3.65 -8.66
CA GLU A 50 -6.66 3.80 -10.12
C GLU A 50 -6.47 2.44 -10.82
N LEU A 51 -5.58 1.59 -10.31
CA LEU A 51 -5.37 0.24 -10.84
C LEU A 51 -6.59 -0.65 -10.66
N ALA A 52 -7.30 -0.55 -9.53
CA ALA A 52 -8.52 -1.33 -9.30
C ALA A 52 -9.64 -0.93 -10.29
N LEU A 53 -9.75 0.36 -10.61
CA LEU A 53 -10.67 0.84 -11.64
C LEU A 53 -10.26 0.34 -13.03
N GLU A 54 -8.96 0.37 -13.35
CA GLU A 54 -8.40 -0.16 -14.61
C GLU A 54 -8.69 -1.66 -14.73
N CYS A 55 -8.47 -2.45 -13.68
CA CYS A 55 -8.77 -3.88 -13.65
C CYS A 55 -10.25 -4.18 -13.92
N LYS A 56 -11.16 -3.38 -13.36
CA LYS A 56 -12.61 -3.52 -13.60
C LYS A 56 -12.97 -3.14 -15.04
N ALA A 57 -12.36 -2.07 -15.57
CA ALA A 57 -12.60 -1.61 -16.92
C ALA A 57 -12.09 -2.59 -17.99
N GLU A 58 -10.94 -3.23 -17.77
CA GLU A 58 -10.36 -4.22 -18.66
C GLU A 58 -10.95 -5.64 -18.47
N GLY A 59 -11.82 -5.83 -17.48
CA GLY A 59 -12.42 -7.13 -17.17
C GLY A 59 -11.44 -8.13 -16.52
N GLU A 60 -10.32 -7.64 -15.98
CA GLU A 60 -9.34 -8.45 -15.24
C GLU A 60 -9.80 -8.81 -13.82
N CYS A 61 -10.73 -8.02 -13.29
CA CYS A 61 -11.34 -8.21 -11.97
C CYS A 61 -12.85 -8.40 -12.10
N SER A 62 -13.39 -9.43 -11.45
CA SER A 62 -14.84 -9.57 -11.26
C SER A 62 -15.35 -8.58 -10.21
N GLU A 63 -16.64 -8.20 -10.25
CA GLU A 63 -17.24 -7.25 -9.28
C GLU A 63 -17.05 -7.64 -7.81
N ASN A 64 -16.90 -8.95 -7.53
CA ASN A 64 -16.72 -9.48 -6.18
C ASN A 64 -15.25 -9.76 -5.80
N GLU A 65 -14.27 -9.40 -6.64
CA GLU A 65 -12.87 -9.60 -6.29
C GLU A 65 -12.40 -8.56 -5.28
N LEU A 66 -12.06 -9.04 -4.08
CA LEU A 66 -11.53 -8.23 -2.98
C LEU A 66 -10.31 -7.40 -3.38
N LEU A 67 -9.50 -7.91 -4.31
CA LEU A 67 -8.33 -7.21 -4.83
C LEU A 67 -8.69 -5.84 -5.42
N CYS A 68 -9.85 -5.72 -6.06
CA CYS A 68 -10.32 -4.52 -6.73
C CYS A 68 -11.44 -3.80 -5.96
N ASP A 69 -11.70 -4.20 -4.72
CA ASP A 69 -12.69 -3.55 -3.86
C ASP A 69 -12.13 -2.24 -3.28
N GLU A 70 -12.82 -1.12 -3.57
CA GLU A 70 -12.38 0.21 -3.17
C GLU A 70 -12.27 0.35 -1.65
N THR A 71 -13.24 -0.23 -0.94
CA THR A 71 -13.35 -0.10 0.52
C THR A 71 -12.21 -0.86 1.17
N ARG A 72 -11.97 -2.10 0.74
CA ARG A 72 -10.89 -2.95 1.24
C ARG A 72 -9.51 -2.37 0.93
N ILE A 73 -9.31 -1.76 -0.24
CA ILE A 73 -8.05 -1.06 -0.56
C ILE A 73 -7.83 0.09 0.44
N ARG A 74 -8.82 0.96 0.67
CA ARG A 74 -8.69 2.06 1.63
C ARG A 74 -8.44 1.56 3.05
N GLU A 75 -9.14 0.51 3.46
CA GLU A 75 -8.91 -0.12 4.77
C GLU A 75 -7.49 -0.66 4.89
N LEU A 76 -6.98 -1.36 3.87
CA LEU A 76 -5.60 -1.86 3.85
C LEU A 76 -4.57 -0.74 4.01
N PHE A 77 -4.74 0.38 3.31
CA PHE A 77 -3.84 1.53 3.43
C PHE A 77 -3.96 2.23 4.79
N LYS A 78 -5.16 2.31 5.36
CA LYS A 78 -5.40 2.83 6.71
C LYS A 78 -4.75 1.94 7.79
N GLU A 79 -4.93 0.63 7.70
CA GLU A 79 -4.28 -0.33 8.59
C GLU A 79 -2.75 -0.27 8.47
N THR A 80 -2.24 -0.18 7.24
CA THR A 80 -0.81 -0.03 6.98
C THR A 80 -0.28 1.23 7.66
N ARG A 81 -0.96 2.36 7.49
CA ARG A 81 -0.62 3.62 8.16
C ARG A 81 -0.53 3.46 9.68
N SER A 82 -1.59 2.93 10.30
CA SER A 82 -1.63 2.75 11.75
C SER A 82 -0.55 1.81 12.26
N LYS A 83 -0.23 0.73 11.52
CA LYS A 83 0.88 -0.16 11.86
C LYS A 83 2.23 0.57 11.77
N LEU A 84 2.47 1.35 10.70
CA LEU A 84 3.72 2.10 10.55
C LEU A 84 3.92 3.13 11.68
N GLU A 85 2.86 3.85 12.06
CA GLU A 85 2.87 4.81 13.18
C GLU A 85 3.14 4.10 14.52
N ASN A 86 2.52 2.95 14.77
CA ASN A 86 2.71 2.17 16.00
C ASN A 86 4.12 1.58 16.12
N GLU A 87 4.64 0.95 15.07
CA GLU A 87 5.98 0.35 15.04
C GLU A 87 7.07 1.39 15.37
N PHE A 88 6.92 2.60 14.84
CA PHE A 88 7.82 3.70 15.16
C PHE A 88 7.71 4.17 16.62
N MET A 89 6.49 4.31 17.15
CA MET A 89 6.30 4.68 18.56
C MET A 89 6.89 3.65 19.53
N VAL A 90 6.76 2.36 19.24
CA VAL A 90 7.38 1.29 20.05
C VAL A 90 8.89 1.48 20.09
N ARG A 91 9.52 1.79 18.95
CA ARG A 91 10.97 1.99 18.87
C ARG A 91 11.46 3.20 19.64
N ILE A 92 10.78 4.34 19.54
CA ILE A 92 11.13 5.53 20.33
C ILE A 92 11.04 5.23 21.82
N ARG A 93 10.08 4.43 22.27
CA ARG A 93 9.94 4.08 23.69
C ARG A 93 11.02 3.13 24.22
N THR A 94 11.66 2.36 23.33
CA THR A 94 12.72 1.40 23.70
C THR A 94 14.14 1.88 23.40
N SER A 95 14.32 3.07 22.82
CA SER A 95 15.64 3.69 22.57
C SER A 95 15.94 4.77 23.60
#